data_AF-A0A368YL87-F1
#
_entry.id   AF-A0A368YL87-F1
#
_cell.length_a   1.000
_cell.length_b   1.000
_cell.length_c   1.000
_cell.angle_alpha   90.00
_cell.angle_beta   90.00
_cell.angle_gamma   90.00
#
_symmetry.space_group_name_H-M   'P 1'
#
loop_
_entity.id
_entity.type
_entity.pdbx_description
1 polymer ?
#
loop_
_entity_poly.entity_id
_entity_poly.type
_entity_poly.pdbx_seq_one_letter_code
_entity_poly.pdbx_strand_id
1 'polypeptide(L)'
;MTSHPGRMRVITSALQAAEMVLTDWPIEESEILSATKHALLACLEGNLSPGSARFAFIQAAKEAGNYVDEPERGPPTGKSFRWNKSKPRRRA
;
A
#
# COMPACT_ATOMS: atom_id res chain seq x y z
N MET A 1 -21.92 -1.91 5.85
CA MET A 1 -21.13 -0.66 5.75
C MET A 1 -21.35 -0.10 4.35
N THR A 2 -21.74 1.16 4.20
CA THR A 2 -22.10 1.75 2.90
C THR A 2 -20.84 2.16 2.13
N SER A 3 -20.48 1.38 1.11
CA SER A 3 -19.49 1.78 0.11
C SER A 3 -20.00 3.03 -0.61
N HIS A 4 -19.25 4.13 -0.52
CA HIS A 4 -19.56 5.37 -1.24
C HIS A 4 -18.70 5.39 -2.51
N PRO A 5 -19.26 5.02 -3.68
CA PRO A 5 -18.50 5.04 -4.93
C PRO A 5 -17.96 6.45 -5.20
N GLY A 6 -16.69 6.53 -5.63
CA GLY A 6 -16.04 7.79 -6.02
C GLY A 6 -15.13 8.45 -4.98
N ARG A 7 -14.95 7.88 -3.78
CA ARG A 7 -14.00 8.40 -2.78
C ARG A 7 -12.68 7.60 -2.77
N MET A 8 -11.55 8.31 -2.86
CA MET A 8 -10.24 7.71 -2.65
C MET A 8 -10.14 7.11 -1.25
N ARG A 9 -9.74 5.83 -1.16
CA ARG A 9 -9.54 5.11 0.09
C ARG A 9 -8.11 4.61 0.19
N VAL A 10 -7.42 4.99 1.27
CA VAL A 10 -6.10 4.45 1.60
C VAL A 10 -6.29 3.13 2.34
N ILE A 11 -5.59 2.10 1.86
CA ILE A 11 -5.56 0.77 2.49
C ILE A 11 -4.25 0.64 3.27
N THR A 12 -4.33 0.42 4.58
CA THR A 12 -3.17 0.42 5.47
C THR A 12 -2.82 -0.94 6.05
N SER A 13 -3.64 -1.97 5.82
CA SER A 13 -3.40 -3.34 6.31
C SER A 13 -3.85 -4.41 5.32
N ALA A 14 -3.27 -5.62 5.44
CA ALA A 14 -3.66 -6.78 4.64
C ALA A 14 -5.11 -7.20 4.90
N LEU A 15 -5.60 -7.09 6.14
CA LEU A 15 -6.99 -7.41 6.48
C LEU A 15 -7.97 -6.48 5.76
N GLN A 16 -7.69 -5.17 5.78
CA GLN A 16 -8.52 -4.19 5.09
C GLN A 16 -8.51 -4.39 3.57
N ALA A 17 -7.38 -4.80 3.01
CA ALA A 17 -7.28 -5.18 1.60
C ALA A 17 -8.15 -6.41 1.29
N ALA A 18 -8.11 -7.44 2.14
CA ALA A 18 -8.89 -8.65 1.99
C ALA A 18 -10.41 -8.38 2.08
N GLU A 19 -10.83 -7.59 3.07
CA GLU A 19 -12.23 -7.16 3.18
C GLU A 19 -12.71 -6.48 1.90
N MET A 20 -11.94 -5.54 1.35
CA MET A 20 -12.32 -4.81 0.14
C MET A 20 -12.43 -5.71 -1.09
N VAL A 21 -11.51 -6.66 -1.24
CA VAL A 21 -11.53 -7.68 -2.30
C VAL A 21 -12.78 -8.57 -2.22
N LEU A 22 -13.31 -8.79 -1.03
CA LEU A 22 -14.47 -9.67 -0.79
C LEU A 22 -15.81 -8.93 -0.86
N THR A 23 -15.85 -7.64 -0.50
CA THR A 23 -17.12 -6.89 -0.40
C THR A 23 -17.41 -6.02 -1.61
N ASP A 24 -16.42 -5.30 -2.12
CA ASP A 24 -16.64 -4.14 -3.01
C ASP A 24 -15.68 -4.15 -4.21
N TRP A 25 -15.19 -5.33 -4.63
CA TRP A 25 -14.28 -5.44 -5.76
C TRP A 25 -15.05 -5.37 -7.10
N PRO A 26 -14.60 -4.54 -8.07
CA PRO A 26 -15.37 -4.24 -9.28
C PRO A 26 -15.33 -5.35 -10.35
N ILE A 27 -14.42 -6.34 -10.24
CA ILE A 27 -14.29 -7.47 -11.15
C ILE A 27 -14.62 -8.76 -10.39
N GLU A 28 -15.51 -9.58 -10.92
CA GLU A 28 -15.92 -10.82 -10.22
C GLU A 28 -14.87 -11.94 -10.32
N GLU A 29 -14.30 -12.15 -11.52
CA GLU A 29 -13.35 -13.24 -11.78
C GLU A 29 -12.14 -12.77 -12.60
N SER A 30 -10.95 -13.02 -12.05
CA SER A 30 -9.65 -12.84 -12.71
C SER A 30 -8.60 -13.75 -12.07
N GLU A 31 -7.64 -14.21 -12.86
CA GLU A 31 -6.47 -14.95 -12.36
C GLU A 31 -5.64 -14.10 -11.38
N ILE A 32 -5.46 -12.81 -11.65
CA ILE A 32 -4.70 -11.89 -10.78
C ILE A 32 -5.47 -11.64 -9.49
N LEU A 33 -6.80 -11.53 -9.56
CA LEU A 33 -7.65 -11.40 -8.38
C LEU A 33 -7.56 -12.65 -7.49
N SER A 34 -7.59 -13.85 -8.08
CA SER A 34 -7.40 -15.11 -7.36
C SER A 34 -6.03 -15.20 -6.70
N ALA A 35 -4.96 -14.86 -7.42
CA ALA A 35 -3.60 -14.82 -6.87
C ALA A 35 -3.49 -13.80 -5.73
N THR A 36 -4.18 -12.66 -5.84
CA THR A 36 -4.22 -11.62 -4.81
C THR A 36 -4.93 -12.10 -3.54
N LYS A 37 -6.07 -12.80 -3.67
CA LYS A 37 -6.78 -13.41 -2.54
C LYS A 37 -5.86 -14.38 -1.78
N HIS A 38 -5.15 -15.25 -2.49
CA HIS A 38 -4.18 -16.17 -1.89
C HIS A 38 -3.01 -15.44 -1.21
N ALA A 39 -2.45 -14.41 -1.85
CA ALA A 39 -1.34 -13.64 -1.29
C ALA A 39 -1.74 -12.90 0.00
N LEU A 40 -2.95 -12.32 0.03
CA LEU A 40 -3.49 -11.66 1.22
C LEU A 40 -3.72 -12.65 2.35
N LEU A 41 -4.30 -13.82 2.05
CA LEU A 41 -4.48 -14.89 3.04
C LEU A 41 -3.14 -15.35 3.61
N ALA A 42 -2.17 -15.69 2.76
CA ALA A 42 -0.85 -16.11 3.20
C ALA A 42 -0.14 -15.03 4.04
N CYS A 43 -0.36 -13.75 3.74
CA CYS A 43 0.17 -12.65 4.55
C CYS A 43 -0.49 -12.58 5.93
N LEU A 44 -1.81 -12.79 6.02
CA LEU A 44 -2.53 -12.80 7.30
C LEU A 44 -2.15 -14.00 8.17
N GLU A 45 -1.81 -15.13 7.55
CA GLU A 45 -1.27 -16.31 8.23
C GLU A 45 0.20 -16.15 8.65
N GLY A 46 0.88 -15.08 8.20
CA GLY A 46 2.30 -14.85 8.47
C GLY A 46 3.26 -15.62 7.55
N ASN A 47 2.75 -16.28 6.51
CA ASN A 47 3.51 -17.06 5.53
C ASN A 47 4.07 -16.21 4.38
N LEU A 48 3.54 -15.01 4.17
CA LEU A 48 3.98 -14.07 3.12
C LEU A 48 4.27 -12.68 3.70
N SER A 49 5.29 -12.01 3.16
CA SER A 49 5.59 -10.64 3.58
C SER A 49 4.47 -9.66 3.19
N PRO A 50 4.18 -8.63 4.01
CA PRO A 50 3.22 -7.58 3.66
C PRO A 50 3.57 -6.83 2.37
N GLY A 51 4.86 -6.71 2.04
CA GLY A 51 5.31 -6.08 0.80
C GLY A 51 4.90 -6.87 -0.45
N SER A 52 5.03 -8.20 -0.41
CA SER A 52 4.59 -9.09 -1.49
C SER A 52 3.06 -9.07 -1.67
N ALA A 53 2.32 -9.10 -0.56
CA ALA A 53 0.86 -9.00 -0.59
C ALA A 53 0.39 -7.65 -1.15
N ARG A 54 1.06 -6.55 -0.75
CA ARG A 54 0.82 -5.21 -1.31
C ARG A 54 1.08 -5.17 -2.82
N PHE A 55 2.14 -5.81 -3.29
CA PHE A 55 2.43 -5.87 -4.72
C PHE A 55 1.32 -6.58 -5.49
N ALA A 56 0.90 -7.76 -5.05
CA ALA A 56 -0.20 -8.50 -5.68
C ALA A 56 -1.49 -7.67 -5.72
N PHE A 57 -1.85 -7.05 -4.59
CA PHE A 57 -3.02 -6.17 -4.50
C PHE A 57 -2.96 -4.97 -5.45
N ILE A 58 -1.79 -4.35 -5.65
CA ILE A 58 -1.63 -3.27 -6.63
C ILE A 58 -1.83 -3.78 -8.06
N GLN A 59 -1.36 -4.98 -8.40
CA GLN A 59 -1.59 -5.56 -9.73
C GLN A 59 -3.08 -5.78 -9.99
N ALA A 60 -3.79 -6.38 -9.01
CA ALA A 60 -5.24 -6.53 -9.11
C ALA A 60 -5.94 -5.18 -9.24
N ALA A 61 -5.53 -4.16 -8.47
CA ALA A 61 -6.15 -2.84 -8.54
C ALA A 61 -5.94 -2.16 -9.90
N LYS A 62 -4.78 -2.37 -10.53
CA LYS A 62 -4.49 -1.87 -11.88
C LYS A 62 -5.34 -2.54 -12.94
N GLU A 63 -5.48 -3.87 -12.85
CA GLU A 63 -6.36 -4.63 -13.73
C GLU A 63 -7.82 -4.21 -13.58
N ALA A 64 -8.27 -4.00 -12.34
CA ALA A 64 -9.60 -3.50 -11.99
C ALA A 64 -9.86 -2.04 -12.39
N GLY A 65 -8.83 -1.30 -12.80
CA GLY A 65 -8.93 0.13 -13.11
C GLY A 65 -9.27 1.02 -11.90
N ASN A 66 -9.11 0.51 -10.68
CA ASN A 66 -9.41 1.25 -9.43
C ASN A 66 -8.13 1.68 -8.67
N TYR A 67 -6.96 1.45 -9.26
CA TYR A 67 -5.69 1.97 -8.76
C TYR A 67 -5.59 3.49 -8.99
N VAL A 68 -5.33 4.23 -7.92
CA VAL A 68 -5.04 5.67 -7.98
C VAL A 68 -3.53 5.85 -7.86
N ASP A 69 -2.91 6.52 -8.83
CA ASP A 69 -1.49 6.83 -8.80
C ASP A 69 -1.12 7.67 -7.57
N GLU A 70 0.11 7.50 -7.10
CA GLU A 70 0.61 8.29 -5.99
C GLU A 70 0.52 9.78 -6.38
N PRO A 71 -0.19 10.61 -5.57
CA PRO A 71 -0.24 12.04 -5.85
C PRO A 71 1.19 12.57 -5.87
N GLU A 72 1.51 13.42 -6.85
CA GLU A 72 2.84 14.01 -6.92
C GLU A 72 3.19 14.63 -5.57
N ARG A 73 4.25 14.08 -4.95
CA ARG A 73 4.77 14.66 -3.72
C ARG A 73 5.36 16.01 -4.12
N GLY A 74 4.64 17.08 -3.79
CA GLY A 74 5.12 18.43 -3.94
C GLY A 74 6.49 18.62 -3.25
N PRO A 75 7.23 19.68 -3.61
CA PRO A 75 8.56 19.91 -3.05
C PRO A 75 8.52 19.85 -1.52
N PRO A 76 9.52 19.20 -0.88
CA PRO A 76 9.54 19.03 0.57
C PRO A 76 9.48 20.40 1.23
N THR A 77 8.33 20.74 1.80
CA THR A 77 8.05 22.04 2.40
C THR A 77 8.66 22.17 3.81
N GLY A 78 9.39 21.16 4.26
CA GLY A 78 10.11 21.15 5.54
C GLY A 78 11.43 21.91 5.48
N LYS A 79 11.68 22.81 6.44
CA LYS A 79 12.98 23.45 6.63
C LYS A 79 14.05 22.37 6.80
N SER A 80 15.15 22.45 6.05
CA SER A 80 16.26 21.51 6.18
C SER A 80 16.79 21.52 7.61
N PHE A 81 16.67 20.40 8.31
CA PHE A 81 17.27 20.24 9.62
C PHE A 81 18.79 20.18 9.43
N ARG A 82 19.47 21.32 9.60
CA ARG A 82 20.94 21.38 9.49
C ARG A 82 21.55 20.67 10.68
N TRP A 83 21.84 19.38 10.50
CA TRP A 83 22.62 18.58 11.43
C TRP A 83 24.06 19.11 11.48
N ASN A 84 24.37 19.90 12.51
CA ASN A 84 25.73 20.40 12.75
C ASN A 84 26.61 19.25 13.28
N LYS A 85 27.46 18.71 12.39
CA LYS A 85 28.49 17.73 12.76
C LYS A 85 29.66 18.47 13.42
N SER A 86 29.63 18.60 14.74
CA SER A 86 30.74 19.16 15.52
C SER A 86 32.00 18.29 15.33
N LYS A 87 33.09 18.87 14.82
CA LYS A 87 34.39 18.19 14.69
C LYS A 87 34.93 17.84 16.10
N PRO A 88 35.37 16.61 16.36
CA PRO A 88 36.01 16.28 17.63
C PRO A 88 37.35 17.05 17.74
N ARG A 89 37.50 17.86 18.80
CA ARG A 89 38.77 18.52 19.13
C ARG A 89 39.74 17.43 19.55
N ARG A 90 40.77 17.16 18.73
CA ARG A 90 41.92 16.34 19.14
C ARG A 90 42.63 17.09 20.27
N ARG A 91 42.70 16.48 21.45
CA ARG A 91 43.56 16.97 22.55
C ARG A 91 45.01 16.67 22.18
N ALA A 92 45.86 17.69 22.30
CA ALA A 92 47.31 17.59 22.22
C ALA A 92 47.88 17.08 23.55
#